data_AF-A0A933SD37-F1
#
_entry.id   AF-A0A933SD37-F1
#
_cell.length_a   1.000
_cell.length_b   1.000
_cell.length_c   1.000
_cell.angle_alpha   90.00
_cell.angle_beta   90.00
_cell.angle_gamma   90.00
#
_symmetry.space_group_name_H-M   'P 1'
#
loop_
_entity.id
_entity.type
_entity.pdbx_description
1 polymer ?
#
loop_
_entity_poly.entity_id
_entity_poly.type
_entity_poly.pdbx_seq_one_letter_code
_entity_poly.pdbx_strand_id
1 'polypeptide(L)'
;MSTRDPLEPPRTPQSTGFRRLFVLLAACVLLLVAAVVTRDRFRPVPPAPPEDPLVGVDDPITRSLRMTDVDSTAIKQRWVEEIPNLDVSMLDPTQLETFVRFANAEQCTCGCGFTLAACRAYDATCDASGPRVEALRDSVAKGLVKLRKGLRERPSATR
;
A
#
# COMPACT_ATOMS: atom_id res chain seq x y z
N MET A 1 71.34 -48.83 32.73
CA MET A 1 70.56 -47.63 33.13
C MET A 1 70.09 -46.96 31.84
N SER A 2 68.84 -47.20 31.43
CA SER A 2 68.27 -46.67 30.18
C SER A 2 67.17 -45.68 30.54
N THR A 3 67.31 -44.45 30.07
CA THR A 3 66.46 -43.28 30.34
C THR A 3 65.06 -43.44 29.76
N ARG A 4 64.07 -42.92 30.48
CA ARG A 4 62.63 -42.92 30.13
C ARG A 4 62.36 -41.95 28.97
N ASP A 5 61.54 -42.39 28.03
CA ASP A 5 60.89 -41.56 27.00
C ASP A 5 59.79 -40.67 27.61
N PRO A 6 59.61 -39.40 27.19
CA PRO A 6 58.48 -38.57 27.63
C PRO A 6 57.21 -38.91 26.84
N LEU A 7 56.09 -39.02 27.57
CA LEU A 7 54.74 -39.17 27.02
C LEU A 7 54.34 -37.95 26.16
N GLU A 8 54.00 -38.19 24.90
CA GLU A 8 53.36 -37.22 24.00
C GLU A 8 51.89 -36.97 24.41
N PRO A 9 51.40 -35.72 24.49
CA PRO A 9 50.00 -35.44 24.83
C PRO A 9 49.03 -35.74 23.66
N PRO A 10 47.76 -36.08 23.95
CA PRO A 10 46.77 -36.39 22.93
C PRO A 10 46.38 -35.16 22.11
N ARG A 11 46.45 -35.29 20.77
CA ARG A 11 45.93 -34.31 19.81
C ARG A 11 44.40 -34.24 19.91
N THR A 12 43.86 -33.08 20.27
CA THR A 12 42.42 -32.82 20.22
C THR A 12 41.95 -32.66 18.77
N PRO A 13 40.80 -33.23 18.38
CA PRO A 13 40.26 -33.04 17.05
C PRO A 13 39.72 -31.61 16.90
N GLN A 14 40.30 -30.85 15.98
CA GLN A 14 39.87 -29.50 15.63
C GLN A 14 38.43 -29.50 15.08
N SER A 15 37.49 -28.92 15.82
CA SER A 15 36.09 -28.70 15.44
C SER A 15 35.94 -27.56 14.42
N THR A 16 36.49 -27.75 13.23
CA THR A 16 36.47 -26.76 12.13
C THR A 16 35.06 -26.45 11.62
N GLY A 17 34.11 -27.37 11.75
CA GLY A 17 32.72 -27.22 11.30
C GLY A 17 31.91 -26.20 12.11
N PHE A 18 31.96 -26.26 13.44
CA PHE A 18 31.23 -25.34 14.31
C PHE A 18 31.72 -23.90 14.15
N ARG A 19 33.04 -23.70 14.03
CA ARG A 19 33.62 -22.37 13.85
C ARG A 19 33.21 -21.75 12.50
N ARG A 20 33.06 -22.55 11.44
CA ARG A 20 32.54 -22.08 10.13
C ARG A 20 31.05 -21.72 10.21
N LEU A 21 30.25 -22.51 10.91
CA LEU A 21 28.81 -22.22 11.09
C LEU A 21 28.59 -20.93 11.89
N PHE A 22 29.34 -20.71 12.97
CA PHE A 22 29.27 -19.45 13.74
C PHE A 22 29.66 -18.22 12.91
N VAL A 23 30.68 -18.34 12.06
CA VAL A 23 31.09 -17.25 11.16
C VAL A 23 30.01 -16.95 10.12
N LEU A 24 29.37 -17.98 9.53
CA LEU A 24 28.27 -17.80 8.59
C LEU A 24 27.05 -17.16 9.23
N LEU A 25 26.67 -17.60 10.43
CA LEU A 25 25.54 -17.01 11.17
C LEU A 25 25.80 -15.54 11.52
N ALA A 26 27.01 -15.21 12.00
CA ALA A 26 27.39 -13.84 12.29
C ALA A 26 27.36 -12.95 11.03
N ALA A 27 27.83 -13.46 9.89
CA ALA A 27 27.76 -12.75 8.61
C ALA A 27 26.31 -12.52 8.16
N CYS A 28 25.43 -13.53 8.28
CA CYS A 28 24.01 -13.38 7.98
C CYS A 28 23.33 -12.34 8.87
N VAL A 29 23.62 -12.34 10.18
CA VAL A 29 23.09 -11.34 11.12
C VAL A 29 23.57 -9.93 10.73
N LEU A 30 24.84 -9.76 10.40
CA LEU A 30 25.39 -8.48 9.94
C LEU A 30 24.71 -7.99 8.64
N LEU A 31 24.47 -8.89 7.68
CA LEU A 31 23.77 -8.56 6.44
C LEU A 31 22.32 -8.16 6.69
N LEU A 32 21.61 -8.84 7.59
CA LEU A 32 20.24 -8.50 7.96
C LEU A 32 20.18 -7.14 8.66
N VAL A 33 21.09 -6.86 9.59
CA VAL A 33 21.18 -5.56 10.26
C VAL A 33 21.47 -4.45 9.26
N ALA A 34 22.41 -4.66 8.33
CA ALA A 34 22.71 -3.70 7.27
C ALA A 34 21.49 -3.45 6.35
N ALA A 35 20.74 -4.49 6.00
CA ALA A 35 19.51 -4.38 5.20
C ALA A 35 18.41 -3.59 5.92
N VAL A 36 18.25 -3.79 7.24
CA VAL A 36 17.28 -3.03 8.05
C VAL A 36 17.69 -1.56 8.15
N VAL A 37 18.96 -1.28 8.45
CA VAL A 37 19.47 0.10 8.58
C VAL A 37 19.36 0.86 7.25
N THR A 38 19.70 0.22 6.14
CA THR A 38 19.55 0.83 4.81
C THR A 38 18.09 1.11 4.49
N ARG A 39 17.17 0.16 4.74
CA ARG A 39 15.74 0.36 4.54
C ARG A 39 15.19 1.53 5.37
N ASP A 40 15.65 1.70 6.60
CA ASP A 40 15.23 2.80 7.47
C ASP A 40 15.74 4.16 6.97
N ARG A 41 17.00 4.21 6.51
CA ARG A 41 17.63 5.41 5.91
C ARG A 41 16.97 5.83 4.60
N PHE A 42 16.47 4.88 3.82
CA PHE A 42 15.79 5.12 2.55
C PHE A 42 14.26 5.19 2.69
N ARG A 43 13.72 5.37 3.90
CA ARG A 43 12.30 5.72 4.02
C ARG A 43 12.08 7.05 3.30
N PRO A 44 11.25 7.10 2.25
CA PRO A 44 10.93 8.37 1.60
C PRO A 44 10.27 9.28 2.64
N VAL A 45 10.81 10.49 2.79
CA VAL A 45 10.17 11.53 3.59
C VAL A 45 8.80 11.80 2.94
N PRO A 46 7.69 11.78 3.70
CA PRO A 46 6.40 12.19 3.16
C PRO A 46 6.56 13.54 2.48
N PRO A 47 5.98 13.76 1.29
CA PRO A 47 6.01 15.08 0.67
C PRO A 47 5.51 16.10 1.69
N ALA A 48 6.22 17.23 1.81
CA ALA A 48 5.75 18.33 2.65
C ALA A 48 4.30 18.68 2.25
N PRO A 49 3.42 19.01 3.21
CA PRO A 49 2.10 19.49 2.86
C PRO A 49 2.26 20.67 1.89
N PRO A 50 1.39 20.78 0.87
CA PRO A 50 1.46 21.89 -0.07
C PRO A 50 1.41 23.21 0.72
N GLU A 51 2.39 24.09 0.47
CA GLU A 51 2.41 25.42 1.07
C GLU A 51 1.14 26.16 0.63
N ASP A 52 0.28 26.52 1.58
CA ASP A 52 -0.92 27.30 1.29
C ASP A 52 -0.47 28.72 0.88
N PRO A 53 -0.71 29.16 -0.38
CA PRO A 53 -0.31 30.48 -0.85
C PRO A 53 -0.98 31.62 -0.08
N LEU A 54 -2.01 31.32 0.72
CA LEU A 54 -2.77 32.27 1.54
C LEU A 54 -2.38 32.21 3.03
N VAL A 55 -1.29 31.53 3.41
CA VAL A 55 -0.76 31.59 4.79
C VAL A 55 -0.50 33.05 5.17
N GLY A 56 -1.19 33.52 6.21
CA GLY A 56 -1.07 34.90 6.72
C GLY A 56 -2.01 35.92 6.07
N VAL A 57 -2.84 35.52 5.11
CA VAL A 57 -3.91 36.38 4.57
C VAL A 57 -5.15 36.22 5.46
N ASP A 58 -5.58 37.31 6.10
CA ASP A 58 -6.71 37.34 7.05
C ASP A 58 -7.83 38.31 6.60
N ASP A 59 -8.32 38.14 5.38
CA ASP A 59 -9.49 38.86 4.86
C ASP A 59 -10.80 38.08 5.15
N PRO A 60 -11.98 38.73 5.11
CA PRO A 60 -13.25 38.06 5.44
C PRO A 60 -13.60 36.89 4.50
N ILE A 61 -13.18 36.91 3.23
CA ILE A 61 -13.42 35.82 2.28
C ILE A 61 -12.56 34.62 2.64
N THR A 62 -11.26 34.83 2.87
CA THR A 62 -10.35 33.74 3.30
C THR A 62 -10.80 33.13 4.64
N ARG A 63 -11.30 33.95 5.57
CA ARG A 63 -11.89 33.46 6.83
C ARG A 63 -13.11 32.56 6.58
N SER A 64 -14.03 32.97 5.72
CA SER A 64 -15.21 32.17 5.36
C SER A 64 -14.84 30.86 4.66
N LEU A 65 -13.79 30.85 3.82
CA LEU A 65 -13.31 29.63 3.13
C LEU A 65 -12.62 28.65 4.10
N ARG A 66 -11.82 29.15 5.07
CA ARG A 66 -11.25 28.32 6.15
C ARG A 66 -12.34 27.74 7.06
N MET A 67 -13.43 28.46 7.30
CA MET A 67 -14.56 27.88 8.06
C MET A 67 -15.21 26.68 7.36
N THR A 68 -14.95 26.48 6.06
CA THR A 68 -15.44 25.33 5.29
C THR A 68 -14.43 24.21 5.10
N ASP A 69 -13.23 24.27 5.69
CA ASP A 69 -12.13 23.27 5.67
C ASP A 69 -12.46 21.98 4.90
N VAL A 70 -12.49 22.10 3.57
CA VAL A 70 -12.87 20.97 2.72
C VAL A 70 -11.62 20.15 2.51
N ASP A 71 -11.52 19.02 3.23
CA ASP A 71 -10.46 18.04 2.96
C ASP A 71 -10.66 17.46 1.55
N SER A 72 -10.00 18.09 0.58
CA SER A 72 -10.04 17.69 -0.83
C SER A 72 -9.55 16.25 -1.02
N THR A 73 -8.70 15.74 -0.13
CA THR A 73 -8.27 14.34 -0.14
C THR A 73 -9.44 13.44 0.27
N ALA A 74 -10.14 13.76 1.36
CA ALA A 74 -11.32 13.02 1.78
C ALA A 74 -12.40 12.99 0.69
N ILE A 75 -12.65 14.11 -0.01
CA ILE A 75 -13.61 14.15 -1.13
C ILE A 75 -13.19 13.24 -2.29
N LYS A 76 -11.90 13.27 -2.65
CA LYS A 76 -11.36 12.47 -3.76
C LYS A 76 -11.31 10.99 -3.46
N GLN A 77 -11.14 10.64 -2.18
CA GLN A 77 -11.06 9.28 -1.67
C GLN A 77 -12.38 8.77 -1.07
N ARG A 78 -13.47 9.53 -1.21
CA ARG A 78 -14.77 9.15 -0.65
C ARG A 78 -15.20 7.79 -1.19
N TRP A 79 -15.74 6.96 -0.32
CA TRP A 79 -16.29 5.68 -0.71
C TRP A 79 -17.59 5.88 -1.48
N VAL A 80 -17.77 5.12 -2.56
CA VAL A 80 -18.97 5.12 -3.40
C VAL A 80 -19.51 3.71 -3.48
N GLU A 81 -20.72 3.51 -2.99
CA GLU A 81 -21.37 2.19 -2.97
C GLU A 81 -21.95 1.80 -4.33
N GLU A 82 -22.57 2.77 -5.01
CA GLU A 82 -23.25 2.56 -6.28
C GLU A 82 -22.66 3.48 -7.35
N ILE A 83 -22.32 2.89 -8.49
CA ILE A 83 -21.69 3.61 -9.60
C ILE A 83 -22.78 4.03 -10.60
N PRO A 84 -22.98 5.33 -10.84
CA PRO A 84 -24.02 5.80 -11.75
C PRO A 84 -23.83 5.32 -13.19
N ASN A 85 -24.95 5.09 -13.86
CA ASN A 85 -25.03 4.70 -15.28
C ASN A 85 -24.28 3.39 -15.61
N LEU A 86 -24.15 2.48 -14.64
CA LEU A 86 -23.53 1.18 -14.84
C LEU A 86 -24.47 0.08 -14.35
N ASP A 87 -24.91 -0.78 -15.27
CA ASP A 87 -25.63 -1.99 -14.91
C ASP A 87 -24.67 -3.00 -14.26
N VAL A 88 -25.02 -3.48 -13.07
CA VAL A 88 -24.28 -4.48 -12.28
C VAL A 88 -25.16 -5.68 -11.92
N SER A 89 -26.37 -5.80 -12.48
CA SER A 89 -27.32 -6.85 -12.09
C SER A 89 -26.84 -8.26 -12.43
N MET A 90 -25.82 -8.39 -13.29
CA MET A 90 -25.19 -9.67 -13.63
C MET A 90 -24.19 -10.17 -12.56
N LEU A 91 -23.83 -9.33 -11.58
CA LEU A 91 -22.88 -9.70 -10.54
C LEU A 91 -23.61 -10.35 -9.36
N ASP A 92 -23.10 -11.49 -8.89
CA ASP A 92 -23.51 -12.02 -7.58
C ASP A 92 -23.00 -11.12 -6.43
N PRO A 93 -23.47 -11.30 -5.18
CA PRO A 93 -23.07 -10.44 -4.06
C PRO A 93 -21.55 -10.40 -3.77
N THR A 94 -20.84 -11.51 -4.00
CA THR A 94 -19.38 -11.59 -3.79
C THR A 94 -18.64 -10.87 -4.92
N GLN A 95 -19.14 -11.01 -6.14
CA GLN A 95 -18.66 -10.27 -7.31
C GLN A 95 -18.92 -8.77 -7.15
N LEU A 96 -20.11 -8.38 -6.71
CA LEU A 96 -20.45 -6.98 -6.44
C LEU A 96 -19.51 -6.37 -5.40
N GLU A 97 -19.27 -7.07 -4.28
CA GLU A 97 -18.31 -6.63 -3.27
C GLU A 97 -16.90 -6.47 -3.86
N THR A 98 -16.44 -7.45 -4.65
CA THR A 98 -15.15 -7.38 -5.34
C THR A 98 -15.09 -6.13 -6.22
N PHE A 99 -16.10 -5.93 -7.05
CA PHE A 99 -16.21 -4.82 -7.98
C PHE A 99 -16.16 -3.46 -7.28
N VAL A 100 -17.03 -3.23 -6.27
CA VAL A 100 -17.09 -1.97 -5.53
C VAL A 100 -15.74 -1.67 -4.87
N ARG A 101 -15.12 -2.67 -4.24
CA ARG A 101 -13.81 -2.48 -3.60
C ARG A 101 -12.70 -2.11 -4.58
N PHE A 102 -12.64 -2.75 -5.74
CA PHE A 102 -11.64 -2.41 -6.76
C PHE A 102 -11.90 -1.02 -7.35
N ALA A 103 -13.15 -0.69 -7.66
CA ALA A 103 -13.50 0.62 -8.21
C ALA A 103 -13.19 1.77 -7.23
N ASN A 104 -13.31 1.53 -5.92
CA ASN A 104 -12.94 2.48 -4.87
C ASN A 104 -11.43 2.49 -4.54
N ALA A 105 -10.63 1.56 -5.05
CA ALA A 105 -9.20 1.49 -4.80
C ALA A 105 -8.35 2.01 -5.98
N GLU A 106 -8.84 1.82 -7.20
CA GLU A 106 -8.13 2.19 -8.42
C GLU A 106 -8.31 3.67 -8.75
N GLN A 107 -7.24 4.35 -9.15
CA GLN A 107 -7.27 5.76 -9.56
C GLN A 107 -7.74 5.93 -11.00
N CYS A 108 -8.57 6.93 -11.24
CA CYS A 108 -8.90 7.37 -12.59
C CYS A 108 -7.70 8.08 -13.24
N THR A 109 -7.55 7.92 -14.56
CA THR A 109 -6.45 8.50 -15.33
C THR A 109 -6.77 9.81 -16.03
N CYS A 110 -7.96 10.40 -15.83
CA CYS A 110 -8.28 11.71 -16.41
C CYS A 110 -7.56 12.90 -15.75
N GLY A 111 -6.75 12.66 -14.72
CA GLY A 111 -5.99 13.70 -14.00
C GLY A 111 -6.72 14.34 -12.82
N CYS A 112 -7.96 13.93 -12.53
CA CYS A 112 -8.77 14.49 -11.44
C CYS A 112 -8.33 14.07 -10.02
N GLY A 113 -7.55 12.99 -9.92
CA GLY A 113 -7.09 12.43 -8.65
C GLY A 113 -8.15 11.66 -7.84
N PHE A 114 -9.33 11.43 -8.41
CA PHE A 114 -10.36 10.57 -7.83
C PHE A 114 -10.08 9.08 -8.10
N THR A 115 -10.66 8.21 -7.27
CA THR A 115 -10.80 6.78 -7.60
C THR A 115 -11.75 6.59 -8.78
N LEU A 116 -11.78 5.43 -9.43
CA LEU A 116 -12.71 5.15 -10.53
C LEU A 116 -14.15 5.38 -10.07
N ALA A 117 -14.54 4.84 -8.91
CA ALA A 117 -15.89 5.00 -8.39
C ALA A 117 -16.21 6.47 -8.03
N ALA A 118 -15.30 7.17 -7.35
CA ALA A 118 -15.50 8.57 -6.98
C ALA A 118 -15.50 9.51 -8.18
N CYS A 119 -14.74 9.17 -9.24
CA CYS A 119 -14.76 9.88 -10.51
C CYS A 119 -16.13 9.74 -11.19
N ARG A 120 -16.68 8.52 -11.29
CA ARG A 120 -18.02 8.28 -11.88
C ARG A 120 -19.14 8.97 -11.10
N ALA A 121 -19.03 9.00 -9.77
CA ALA A 121 -19.99 9.69 -8.93
C ALA A 121 -19.88 11.22 -8.99
N TYR A 122 -18.70 11.76 -9.32
CA TYR A 122 -18.49 13.21 -9.48
C TYR A 122 -18.83 13.68 -10.90
N ASP A 123 -18.39 12.94 -11.90
CA ASP A 123 -18.62 13.16 -13.32
C ASP A 123 -18.95 11.83 -14.00
N ALA A 124 -20.25 11.58 -14.12
CA ALA A 124 -20.80 10.38 -14.77
C ALA A 124 -20.62 10.42 -16.31
N THR A 125 -20.02 11.46 -16.88
CA THR A 125 -19.71 11.58 -18.31
C THR A 125 -18.22 11.51 -18.61
N CYS A 126 -17.36 11.30 -17.60
CA CYS A 126 -15.91 11.23 -17.81
C CYS A 126 -15.49 10.05 -18.72
N ASP A 127 -15.00 10.38 -19.93
CA ASP A 127 -14.60 9.46 -20.98
C ASP A 127 -13.51 8.46 -20.57
N ALA A 128 -12.64 8.83 -19.61
CA ALA A 128 -11.60 7.94 -19.12
C ALA A 128 -12.12 6.88 -18.14
N SER A 129 -13.12 7.24 -17.33
CA SER A 129 -13.59 6.40 -16.22
C SER A 129 -14.67 5.41 -16.64
N GLY A 130 -15.54 5.78 -17.61
CA GLY A 130 -16.64 4.93 -18.09
C GLY A 130 -16.17 3.57 -18.62
N PRO A 131 -15.35 3.53 -19.69
CA PRO A 131 -14.88 2.27 -20.26
C PRO A 131 -14.08 1.42 -19.26
N ARG A 132 -13.36 2.05 -18.32
CA ARG A 132 -12.57 1.34 -17.30
C ARG A 132 -13.44 0.67 -16.25
N VAL A 133 -14.50 1.34 -15.80
CA VAL A 133 -15.40 0.74 -14.82
C VAL A 133 -16.24 -0.39 -15.42
N GLU A 134 -16.62 -0.27 -16.70
CA GLU A 134 -17.25 -1.35 -17.46
C GLU A 134 -16.31 -2.55 -17.63
N ALA A 135 -15.06 -2.32 -18.04
CA ALA A 135 -14.06 -3.37 -18.17
C ALA A 135 -13.77 -4.07 -16.84
N LEU A 136 -13.73 -3.32 -15.73
CA LEU A 136 -13.57 -3.88 -14.39
C LEU A 136 -14.77 -4.77 -14.02
N ARG A 137 -16.00 -4.29 -14.21
CA ARG A 137 -17.23 -5.07 -13.97
C ARG A 137 -17.19 -6.37 -14.77
N ASP A 138 -16.89 -6.30 -16.06
CA ASP A 138 -16.87 -7.47 -16.94
C ASP A 138 -15.79 -8.47 -16.53
N SER A 139 -14.63 -7.98 -16.07
CA SER A 139 -13.55 -8.82 -15.57
C SER A 139 -13.92 -9.53 -14.27
N VAL A 140 -14.66 -8.85 -13.38
CA VAL A 140 -15.20 -9.43 -12.15
C VAL A 140 -16.29 -10.47 -12.45
N ALA A 141 -17.21 -10.16 -13.37
CA ALA A 141 -18.26 -11.07 -13.84
C ALA A 141 -17.67 -12.38 -14.40
N LYS A 142 -16.55 -12.28 -15.13
CA LYS A 142 -15.80 -13.43 -15.67
C LYS A 142 -14.91 -14.14 -14.64
N GLY A 143 -14.86 -13.67 -13.39
CA GLY A 143 -14.02 -14.24 -12.33
C GLY A 143 -12.51 -14.05 -12.54
N LEU A 144 -12.11 -13.10 -13.41
CA LEU A 144 -10.70 -12.80 -13.70
C LEU A 144 -10.04 -11.96 -12.60
N VAL A 145 -10.87 -11.29 -11.79
CA VAL A 145 -10.42 -10.44 -10.68
C VAL A 145 -10.78 -11.12 -9.37
N LYS A 146 -9.80 -11.23 -8.48
CA LYS A 146 -9.99 -11.76 -7.12
C LYS A 146 -9.54 -10.72 -6.11
N LEU A 147 -10.31 -10.62 -5.02
CA LEU A 147 -9.95 -9.84 -3.85
C LEU A 147 -8.56 -10.24 -3.34
N ARG A 148 -7.72 -9.24 -3.10
CA ARG A 148 -6.36 -9.41 -2.61
C ARG A 148 -6.23 -8.78 -1.22
N LYS A 149 -5.40 -9.37 -0.37
CA LYS A 149 -5.04 -8.78 0.93
C LYS A 149 -4.43 -7.40 0.71
N GLY A 150 -4.90 -6.40 1.45
CA GLY A 150 -4.44 -5.01 1.34
C GLY A 150 -5.16 -4.15 0.30
N LEU A 151 -6.17 -4.69 -0.40
CA LEU A 151 -7.09 -3.85 -1.18
C LEU A 151 -7.90 -2.96 -0.22
N ARG A 152 -8.24 -1.73 -0.64
CA ARG A 152 -9.05 -0.79 0.17
C ARG A 152 -10.29 -1.49 0.74
N GLU A 153 -10.53 -1.32 2.03
CA GLU A 153 -11.66 -1.91 2.74
C GLU A 153 -12.84 -0.94 2.73
N ARG A 154 -14.07 -1.49 2.70
CA ARG A 154 -15.28 -0.69 2.85
C ARG A 154 -15.26 -0.06 4.25
N PRO A 155 -15.41 1.28 4.37
CA PRO A 155 -15.57 1.91 5.66
C PRO A 155 -16.79 1.30 6.38
N SER A 156 -16.62 0.93 7.64
CA SER A 156 -17.77 0.57 8.49
C SER A 156 -18.70 1.76 8.56
N ALA A 157 -19.99 1.57 8.25
CA ALA A 157 -21.00 2.61 8.45
C ALA A 157 -21.01 2.99 9.93
N THR A 158 -20.43 4.14 10.26
CA THR A 158 -20.60 4.75 11.57
C THR A 158 -22.05 5.19 11.65
N ARG A 159 -22.85 4.43 12.40
CA ARG A 159 -24.25 4.75 12.68
C ARG A 159 -24.33 5.90 13.68
#